data_AF-A0AAW1B5R2-F1
#
_entry.id   AF-A0AAW1B5R2-F1
#
_cell.length_a   1.000
_cell.length_b   1.000
_cell.length_c   1.000
_cell.angle_alpha   90.00
_cell.angle_beta   90.00
_cell.angle_gamma   90.00
#
_symmetry.space_group_name_H-M   'P 1'
#
loop_
_entity.id
_entity.type
_entity.pdbx_description
1 polymer ?
#
loop_
_entity_poly.entity_id
_entity_poly.type
_entity_poly.pdbx_seq_one_letter_code
_entity_poly.pdbx_strand_id
1 'polypeptide(L)'
;MLSITRLALGTKIIGLSLRGKASLAATMVKYRKMWKPTEPQNWAVDYQEKYIPFSKNQLVEALVKEFHSSNPEEHISFLQFVSQVDSSLVHHYYSVLEQLQTLYTPIDPDRDTLQEFCLTDAERLIKEQRVLAKMEPLLDQANFNKLSEEALAYALIVNHPHDEVQVTVNLDQYEYITFWALGQRIGPLRVMAATRAQRTDFFSTARIPADRHYFKRVIVAARSKNAHLVLKCFKDIPLEGLEQLLPLVKVRTSIFHRALLNTMLVVSGLALFVNVGMVVLSDLKIGTTTLLFFFAALMAFRAWKVFGQRRNIHSLELVHMLYYRSTSNNSELLDALTLRAQEEHAKEVILAHSFLLRCHQQQQQPLSKEASVERDSNPVEHLRKQVEAWLRLRSGLEINFCAERAWKHLKELEVKGAAHPVIG
;
A
#
# COMPACT_ATOMS: atom_id res chain seq x y z
N MET A 1 29.20 42.33 -32.43
CA MET A 1 30.36 41.52 -32.00
C MET A 1 30.07 41.13 -30.55
N LEU A 2 29.57 39.96 -30.15
CA LEU A 2 29.40 38.64 -30.76
C LEU A 2 28.21 37.98 -30.00
N SER A 3 27.27 37.40 -30.73
CA SER A 3 26.22 36.52 -30.20
C SER A 3 26.85 35.27 -29.56
N ILE A 4 26.40 34.89 -28.37
CA ILE A 4 26.59 33.53 -27.85
C ILE A 4 25.21 32.92 -27.64
N THR A 5 24.80 32.16 -28.65
CA THR A 5 23.71 31.19 -28.64
C THR A 5 23.99 30.09 -27.62
N ARG A 6 23.19 30.01 -26.55
CA ARG A 6 23.10 28.79 -25.73
C ARG A 6 22.02 27.88 -26.31
N LEU A 7 22.48 26.96 -27.14
CA LEU A 7 21.78 25.73 -27.48
C LEU A 7 21.87 24.82 -26.24
N ALA A 8 20.81 24.75 -25.44
CA ALA A 8 20.72 23.78 -24.35
C ALA A 8 19.73 22.68 -24.76
N LEU A 9 20.28 21.51 -25.03
CA LEU A 9 19.58 20.24 -25.22
C LEU A 9 18.55 20.06 -24.09
N GLY A 10 17.26 20.11 -24.45
CA GLY A 10 16.15 19.87 -23.54
C GLY A 10 16.04 18.39 -23.19
N THR A 11 16.79 17.95 -22.18
CA THR A 11 16.46 16.72 -21.44
C THR A 11 15.13 16.95 -20.72
N LYS A 12 14.10 16.18 -21.11
CA LYS A 12 12.78 16.13 -20.48
C LYS A 12 12.90 15.77 -18.98
N ILE A 13 13.08 16.76 -18.12
CA ILE A 13 12.83 16.66 -16.69
C ILE A 13 11.47 17.32 -16.47
N ILE A 14 10.41 16.61 -16.84
CA ILE A 14 9.03 17.13 -16.85
C ILE A 14 8.43 17.01 -15.45
N GLY A 15 8.25 18.14 -14.78
CA GLY A 15 6.94 18.59 -14.26
C GLY A 15 6.04 17.63 -13.46
N LEU A 16 6.60 16.68 -12.67
CA LEU A 16 5.81 15.69 -11.93
C LEU A 16 4.91 16.26 -10.81
N SER A 17 5.15 17.49 -10.32
CA SER A 17 4.55 17.97 -9.06
C SER A 17 3.25 18.79 -9.19
N LEU A 18 3.07 19.58 -10.24
CA LEU A 18 1.92 20.49 -10.39
C LEU A 18 0.85 19.97 -11.34
N ARG A 19 1.27 19.37 -12.46
CA ARG A 19 0.34 18.86 -13.49
C ARG A 19 -0.45 17.65 -13.01
N GLY A 20 0.20 16.72 -12.32
CA GLY A 20 -0.45 15.51 -11.78
C GLY A 20 -1.49 15.81 -10.69
N LYS A 21 -1.27 16.85 -9.86
CA LYS A 21 -2.26 17.23 -8.84
C LYS A 21 -3.49 17.92 -9.41
N ALA A 22 -3.32 18.84 -10.36
CA ALA A 22 -4.44 19.49 -11.01
C ALA A 22 -5.31 18.47 -11.75
N SER A 23 -4.66 17.50 -12.41
CA SER A 23 -5.29 16.34 -13.03
C SER A 23 -6.04 15.49 -12.00
N LEU A 24 -5.38 15.06 -10.91
CA LEU A 24 -5.99 14.29 -9.83
C LEU A 24 -7.20 15.00 -9.20
N ALA A 25 -7.09 16.29 -8.90
CA ALA A 25 -8.17 17.09 -8.34
C ALA A 25 -9.37 17.21 -9.29
N ALA A 26 -9.12 17.39 -10.59
CA ALA A 26 -10.17 17.42 -11.61
C ALA A 26 -10.89 16.07 -11.72
N THR A 27 -10.14 14.97 -11.73
CA THR A 27 -10.69 13.60 -11.73
C THR A 27 -11.49 13.32 -10.46
N MET A 28 -11.02 13.81 -9.31
CA MET A 28 -11.77 13.74 -8.06
C MET A 28 -13.11 14.49 -8.14
N VAL A 29 -13.13 15.68 -8.74
CA VAL A 29 -14.39 16.43 -8.95
C VAL A 29 -15.35 15.64 -9.84
N LYS A 30 -14.86 14.93 -10.86
CA LYS A 30 -15.68 14.06 -11.72
C LYS A 30 -16.35 12.93 -10.92
N TYR A 31 -15.59 12.21 -10.09
CA TYR A 31 -16.14 11.14 -9.26
C TYR A 31 -17.10 11.65 -8.18
N ARG A 32 -16.87 12.83 -7.59
CA ARG A 32 -17.81 13.44 -6.62
C ARG A 32 -19.18 13.78 -7.21
N LYS A 33 -19.25 14.06 -8.52
CA LYS A 33 -20.52 14.34 -9.22
C LYS A 33 -21.32 13.06 -9.50
N MET A 34 -20.71 11.89 -9.40
CA MET A 34 -21.40 10.61 -9.60
C MET A 34 -22.15 10.22 -8.34
N TRP A 35 -23.42 9.84 -8.49
CA TRP A 35 -24.24 9.36 -7.37
C TRP A 35 -23.75 8.01 -6.82
N LYS A 36 -23.17 7.17 -7.69
CA LYS A 36 -22.46 5.94 -7.36
C LYS A 36 -21.19 5.86 -8.20
N PRO A 37 -20.01 6.23 -7.66
CA PRO A 37 -18.77 6.12 -8.39
C PRO A 37 -18.51 4.66 -8.75
N THR A 38 -18.13 4.42 -10.00
CA THR A 38 -17.85 3.09 -10.54
C THR A 38 -16.34 2.87 -10.55
N GLU A 39 -15.91 1.62 -10.35
CA GLU A 39 -14.49 1.27 -10.41
C GLU A 39 -13.90 1.64 -11.78
N PRO A 40 -12.63 2.11 -11.82
CA PRO A 40 -11.92 2.37 -13.07
C PRO A 40 -11.88 1.13 -13.98
N GLN A 41 -11.81 1.36 -15.29
CA GLN A 41 -11.66 0.28 -16.26
C GLN A 41 -10.37 -0.50 -15.99
N ASN A 42 -10.43 -1.84 -16.11
CA ASN A 42 -9.32 -2.77 -15.89
C ASN A 42 -8.70 -2.80 -14.49
N TRP A 43 -9.34 -2.21 -13.48
CA TRP A 43 -8.81 -2.19 -12.10
C TRP A 43 -8.30 -3.55 -11.61
N ALA A 44 -9.12 -4.59 -11.76
CA ALA A 44 -8.78 -5.94 -11.29
C ALA A 44 -7.58 -6.55 -12.04
N VAL A 45 -7.37 -6.16 -13.30
CA VAL A 45 -6.26 -6.63 -14.14
C VAL A 45 -4.99 -5.85 -13.81
N ASP A 46 -5.09 -4.53 -13.73
CA ASP A 46 -3.96 -3.62 -13.48
C ASP A 46 -3.35 -3.83 -12.09
N TYR A 47 -4.18 -4.17 -11.10
CA TYR A 47 -3.77 -4.41 -9.72
C TYR A 47 -3.85 -5.88 -9.30
N GLN A 48 -3.80 -6.80 -10.27
CA GLN A 48 -3.64 -8.21 -9.99
C GLN A 48 -2.32 -8.44 -9.22
N GLU A 49 -2.37 -9.32 -8.23
CA GLU A 49 -1.22 -9.59 -7.37
C GLU A 49 -0.11 -10.31 -8.15
N LYS A 50 1.10 -9.75 -8.09
CA LYS A 50 2.32 -10.34 -8.67
C LYS A 50 3.21 -11.02 -7.64
N TYR A 51 2.95 -10.74 -6.35
CA TYR A 51 3.75 -11.24 -5.24
C TYR A 51 3.62 -12.75 -5.07
N ILE A 52 4.76 -13.43 -4.90
CA ILE A 52 4.81 -14.89 -4.73
C ILE A 52 4.68 -15.22 -3.22
N PRO A 53 3.55 -15.81 -2.77
CA PRO A 53 3.20 -15.95 -1.36
C PRO A 53 3.86 -17.16 -0.69
N PHE A 54 5.10 -17.45 -1.04
CA PHE A 54 5.92 -18.52 -0.45
C PHE A 54 7.20 -17.93 0.10
N SER A 55 7.71 -18.49 1.21
CA SER A 55 9.11 -18.25 1.55
C SER A 55 10.00 -18.93 0.53
N LYS A 56 11.21 -18.41 0.33
CA LYS A 56 12.18 -19.04 -0.58
C LYS A 56 12.42 -20.51 -0.22
N ASN A 57 12.56 -20.83 1.07
CA ASN A 57 12.78 -22.20 1.53
C ASN A 57 11.59 -23.12 1.22
N GLN A 58 10.35 -22.66 1.47
CA GLN A 58 9.15 -23.42 1.14
C GLN A 58 9.07 -23.71 -0.37
N LEU A 59 9.44 -22.73 -1.19
CA LEU A 59 9.45 -22.85 -2.64
C LEU A 59 10.52 -23.86 -3.11
N VAL A 60 11.74 -23.76 -2.60
CA VAL A 60 12.83 -24.71 -2.90
C VAL A 60 12.46 -26.13 -2.48
N GLU A 61 11.92 -26.32 -1.29
CA GLU A 61 11.49 -27.65 -0.81
C GLU A 61 10.37 -28.24 -1.68
N ALA A 62 9.41 -27.41 -2.11
CA ALA A 62 8.32 -27.86 -2.99
C ALA A 62 8.85 -28.27 -4.37
N LEU A 63 9.76 -27.48 -4.96
CA LEU A 63 10.37 -27.79 -6.25
C LEU A 63 11.28 -29.04 -6.19
N VAL A 64 12.03 -29.21 -5.11
CA VAL A 64 12.82 -30.43 -4.88
C VAL A 64 11.92 -31.67 -4.84
N LYS A 65 10.83 -31.60 -4.07
CA LYS A 65 9.89 -32.72 -3.93
C LYS A 65 9.17 -33.08 -5.23
N GLU A 66 8.89 -32.10 -6.08
CA GLU A 66 8.12 -32.34 -7.31
C GLU A 66 9.00 -32.62 -8.53
N PHE A 67 10.08 -31.87 -8.73
CA PHE A 67 10.83 -31.88 -10.00
C PHE A 67 12.18 -32.58 -9.86
N HIS A 68 12.83 -32.50 -8.69
CA HIS A 68 14.21 -32.97 -8.50
C HIS A 68 14.33 -34.19 -7.57
N SER A 69 13.24 -34.94 -7.34
CA SER A 69 13.25 -36.10 -6.44
C SER A 69 13.76 -37.39 -7.07
N SER A 70 13.79 -37.48 -8.40
CA SER A 70 14.11 -38.72 -9.11
C SER A 70 15.60 -38.93 -9.37
N ASN A 71 16.40 -37.87 -9.40
CA ASN A 71 17.83 -37.93 -9.73
C ASN A 71 18.68 -37.18 -8.67
N PRO A 72 19.60 -37.86 -7.95
CA PRO A 72 20.41 -37.23 -6.90
C PRO A 72 21.41 -36.19 -7.43
N GLU A 73 21.91 -36.33 -8.67
CA GLU A 73 22.84 -35.36 -9.25
C GLU A 73 22.13 -34.04 -9.57
N GLU A 74 20.92 -34.12 -10.11
CA GLU A 74 20.08 -32.94 -10.37
C GLU A 74 19.67 -32.23 -9.08
N HIS A 75 19.39 -33.00 -8.03
CA HIS A 75 19.11 -32.44 -6.71
C HIS A 75 20.27 -31.60 -6.18
N ILE A 76 21.50 -32.13 -6.25
CA ILE A 76 22.71 -31.41 -5.81
C ILE A 76 22.95 -30.18 -6.70
N SER A 77 22.86 -30.33 -8.02
CA SER A 77 23.05 -29.24 -8.98
C SER A 77 22.04 -28.11 -8.76
N PHE A 78 20.77 -28.43 -8.53
CA PHE A 78 19.74 -27.45 -8.23
C PHE A 78 20.02 -26.68 -6.93
N LEU A 79 20.44 -27.36 -5.85
CA LEU A 79 20.77 -26.68 -4.60
C LEU A 79 22.03 -25.80 -4.73
N GLN A 80 23.02 -26.23 -5.52
CA GLN A 80 24.17 -25.39 -5.85
C GLN A 80 23.76 -24.14 -6.63
N PHE A 81 22.85 -24.28 -7.60
CA PHE A 81 22.28 -23.16 -8.33
C PHE A 81 21.58 -22.18 -7.39
N VAL A 82 20.71 -22.66 -6.47
CA VAL A 82 20.03 -21.81 -5.48
C VAL A 82 21.05 -21.03 -4.63
N SER A 83 22.12 -21.68 -4.17
CA SER A 83 23.18 -21.04 -3.38
C SER A 83 23.94 -19.97 -4.19
N GLN A 84 24.19 -20.23 -5.47
CA GLN A 84 24.82 -19.27 -6.38
C GLN A 84 23.93 -18.03 -6.60
N VAL A 85 22.63 -18.24 -6.82
CA VAL A 85 21.64 -17.16 -6.95
C VAL A 85 21.65 -16.30 -5.69
N ASP A 86 21.55 -16.91 -4.51
CA ASP A 86 21.55 -16.19 -3.24
C ASP A 86 22.80 -15.33 -3.06
N SER A 87 23.98 -15.90 -3.30
CA SER A 87 25.25 -15.21 -3.15
C SER A 87 25.36 -14.00 -4.09
N SER A 88 24.91 -14.17 -5.35
CA SER A 88 24.93 -13.09 -6.35
C SER A 88 23.98 -11.96 -5.96
N LEU A 89 22.76 -12.30 -5.51
CA LEU A 89 21.74 -11.32 -5.19
C LEU A 89 22.07 -10.56 -3.90
N VAL A 90 22.55 -11.22 -2.85
CA VAL A 90 22.94 -10.56 -1.58
C VAL A 90 23.93 -9.43 -1.85
N HIS A 91 24.99 -9.70 -2.62
CA HIS A 91 25.99 -8.68 -2.94
C HIS A 91 25.40 -7.52 -3.76
N HIS A 92 24.58 -7.85 -4.78
CA HIS A 92 23.95 -6.85 -5.62
C HIS A 92 23.05 -5.90 -4.81
N TYR A 93 22.13 -6.44 -4.01
CA TYR A 93 21.17 -5.65 -3.25
C TYR A 93 21.79 -4.91 -2.08
N TYR A 94 22.87 -5.43 -1.49
CA TYR A 94 23.63 -4.68 -0.49
C TYR A 94 24.19 -3.37 -1.07
N SER A 95 24.80 -3.41 -2.27
CA SER A 95 25.29 -2.21 -2.94
C SER A 95 24.16 -1.25 -3.34
N VAL A 96 23.03 -1.78 -3.80
CA VAL A 96 21.86 -0.95 -4.13
C VAL A 96 21.31 -0.25 -2.89
N LEU A 97 21.24 -0.95 -1.75
CA LEU A 97 20.78 -0.37 -0.50
C LEU A 97 21.70 0.73 0.00
N GLU A 98 23.01 0.49 0.00
CA GLU A 98 24.02 1.48 0.42
C GLU A 98 23.90 2.78 -0.39
N GLN A 99 23.77 2.67 -1.73
CA GLN A 99 23.55 3.82 -2.60
C GLN A 99 22.24 4.54 -2.28
N LEU A 100 21.16 3.81 -2.02
CA LEU A 100 19.86 4.39 -1.73
C LEU A 100 19.84 5.10 -0.37
N GLN A 101 20.42 4.48 0.66
CA GLN A 101 20.58 5.06 1.99
C GLN A 101 21.42 6.33 1.91
N THR A 102 22.55 6.31 1.21
CA THR A 102 23.42 7.50 1.03
C THR A 102 22.67 8.68 0.41
N LEU A 103 21.76 8.42 -0.53
CA LEU A 103 20.92 9.46 -1.14
C LEU A 103 19.83 9.97 -0.18
N TYR A 104 19.32 9.11 0.70
CA TYR A 104 18.21 9.42 1.61
C TYR A 104 18.66 10.05 2.94
N THR A 105 19.79 9.65 3.50
CA THR A 105 20.30 10.17 4.80
C THR A 105 20.28 11.70 4.92
N PRO A 106 20.67 12.48 3.89
CA PRO A 106 20.64 13.95 3.98
C PRO A 106 19.24 14.56 4.03
N ILE A 107 18.19 13.83 3.66
CA ILE A 107 16.79 14.29 3.66
C ILE A 107 15.93 13.59 4.73
N ASP A 108 16.45 12.56 5.39
CA ASP A 108 15.72 11.79 6.39
C ASP A 108 15.26 12.67 7.56
N PRO A 109 13.95 12.72 7.87
CA PRO A 109 13.43 13.40 9.04
C PRO A 109 13.76 12.68 10.35
N ASP A 110 13.94 11.36 10.31
CA ASP A 110 14.17 10.51 11.49
C ASP A 110 15.66 10.17 11.66
N ARG A 111 16.56 11.05 11.20
CA ARG A 111 18.00 10.79 11.28
C ARG A 111 18.49 10.78 12.72
N ASP A 112 19.34 9.81 13.02
CA ASP A 112 20.15 9.80 14.24
C ASP A 112 21.53 10.45 14.04
N THR A 113 21.94 10.66 12.79
CA THR A 113 23.25 11.21 12.43
C THR A 113 23.26 12.73 12.40
N LEU A 114 24.44 13.32 12.64
CA LEU A 114 24.62 14.77 12.62
C LEU A 114 24.33 15.34 11.24
N GLN A 115 23.60 16.45 11.20
CA GLN A 115 23.36 17.17 9.96
C GLN A 115 24.57 18.01 9.58
N GLU A 116 25.29 17.59 8.54
CA GLU A 116 26.47 18.31 8.03
C GLU A 116 26.09 19.61 7.29
N PHE A 117 24.97 19.60 6.56
CA PHE A 117 24.52 20.74 5.73
C PHE A 117 23.03 21.00 5.84
N CYS A 118 22.66 22.27 5.98
CA CYS A 118 21.28 22.73 5.87
C CYS A 118 20.87 22.78 4.39
N LEU A 119 19.91 21.95 3.99
CA LEU A 119 19.39 21.95 2.62
C LEU A 119 18.30 23.01 2.47
N THR A 120 18.32 23.72 1.35
CA THR A 120 17.18 24.54 0.93
C THR A 120 15.99 23.65 0.54
N ASP A 121 14.78 24.19 0.58
CA ASP A 121 13.56 23.44 0.26
C ASP A 121 13.57 22.86 -1.17
N ALA A 122 14.10 23.64 -2.12
CA ALA A 122 14.27 23.24 -3.52
C ALA A 122 15.32 22.12 -3.69
N GLU A 123 16.47 22.20 -3.01
CA GLU A 123 17.48 21.14 -3.04
C GLU A 123 16.95 19.84 -2.43
N ARG A 124 16.20 19.95 -1.31
CA ARG A 124 15.53 18.81 -0.69
C ARG A 124 14.56 18.16 -1.67
N LEU A 125 13.74 18.93 -2.38
CA LEU A 125 12.80 18.43 -3.38
C LEU A 125 13.50 17.67 -4.51
N ILE A 126 14.63 18.19 -5.01
CA ILE A 126 15.42 17.52 -6.05
C ILE A 126 15.97 16.18 -5.55
N LYS A 127 16.51 16.15 -4.32
CA LYS A 127 17.03 14.91 -3.71
C LYS A 127 15.93 13.87 -3.49
N GLU A 128 14.77 14.28 -2.98
CA GLU A 128 13.62 13.40 -2.81
C GLU A 128 13.16 12.78 -4.13
N GLN A 129 13.03 13.57 -5.20
CA GLN A 129 12.69 13.05 -6.53
C GLN A 129 13.72 12.02 -7.02
N ARG A 130 15.00 12.23 -6.71
CA ARG A 130 16.08 11.31 -7.04
C ARG A 130 15.97 10.00 -6.28
N VAL A 131 15.63 10.05 -4.98
CA VAL A 131 15.35 8.86 -4.16
C VAL A 131 14.15 8.11 -4.70
N LEU A 132 13.03 8.78 -4.97
CA LEU A 132 11.82 8.15 -5.52
C LEU A 132 12.09 7.49 -6.88
N ALA A 133 12.88 8.12 -7.75
CA ALA A 133 13.28 7.54 -9.03
C ALA A 133 14.18 6.30 -8.85
N LYS A 134 15.04 6.28 -7.82
CA LYS A 134 15.85 5.10 -7.49
C LYS A 134 15.05 3.98 -6.80
N MET A 135 13.98 4.32 -6.09
CA MET A 135 13.05 3.36 -5.51
C MET A 135 12.16 2.69 -6.56
N GLU A 136 11.81 3.36 -7.65
CA GLU A 136 10.90 2.83 -8.68
C GLU A 136 11.30 1.45 -9.24
N PRO A 137 12.57 1.18 -9.63
CA PRO A 137 12.97 -0.17 -10.05
C PRO A 137 12.93 -1.20 -8.91
N LEU A 138 13.20 -0.81 -7.66
CA LEU A 138 13.07 -1.70 -6.50
C LEU A 138 11.61 -2.06 -6.21
N LEU A 139 10.70 -1.10 -6.37
CA LEU A 139 9.26 -1.29 -6.22
C LEU A 139 8.72 -2.25 -7.28
N ASP A 140 9.12 -2.08 -8.53
CA ASP A 140 8.77 -3.02 -9.61
C ASP A 140 9.27 -4.44 -9.27
N GLN A 141 10.55 -4.56 -8.90
CA GLN A 141 11.15 -5.84 -8.53
C GLN A 141 10.52 -6.50 -7.29
N ALA A 142 10.07 -5.68 -6.33
CA ALA A 142 9.34 -6.12 -5.15
C ALA A 142 7.85 -6.41 -5.42
N ASN A 143 7.44 -6.43 -6.69
CA ASN A 143 6.09 -6.74 -7.15
C ASN A 143 5.01 -5.73 -6.72
N PHE A 144 5.39 -4.45 -6.54
CA PHE A 144 4.43 -3.37 -6.31
C PHE A 144 3.99 -2.72 -7.62
N ASN A 145 2.68 -2.51 -7.74
CA ASN A 145 2.05 -1.76 -8.82
C ASN A 145 1.82 -0.31 -8.39
N LYS A 146 2.25 0.65 -9.21
CA LYS A 146 1.98 2.09 -8.99
C LYS A 146 0.50 2.38 -9.26
N LEU A 147 -0.18 3.06 -8.33
CA LEU A 147 -1.58 3.43 -8.53
C LEU A 147 -1.68 4.58 -9.55
N SER A 148 -2.54 4.40 -10.56
CA SER A 148 -2.85 5.43 -11.55
C SER A 148 -3.60 6.62 -10.91
N GLU A 149 -3.54 7.79 -11.55
CA GLU A 149 -4.26 8.98 -11.05
C GLU A 149 -5.77 8.76 -10.97
N GLU A 150 -6.35 8.03 -11.94
CA GLU A 150 -7.78 7.69 -11.92
C GLU A 150 -8.11 6.73 -10.78
N ALA A 151 -7.24 5.75 -10.56
CA ALA A 151 -7.42 4.77 -9.50
C ALA A 151 -7.33 5.41 -8.11
N LEU A 152 -6.34 6.28 -7.94
CA LEU A 152 -6.17 7.05 -6.71
C LEU A 152 -7.34 8.00 -6.48
N ALA A 153 -7.82 8.71 -7.51
CA ALA A 153 -8.98 9.60 -7.39
C ALA A 153 -10.25 8.87 -6.97
N TYR A 154 -10.49 7.68 -7.52
CA TYR A 154 -11.60 6.81 -7.12
C TYR A 154 -11.47 6.41 -5.65
N ALA A 155 -10.33 5.86 -5.25
CA ALA A 155 -10.07 5.39 -3.89
C ALA A 155 -10.10 6.48 -2.82
N LEU A 156 -9.75 7.73 -3.16
CA LEU A 156 -9.81 8.88 -2.24
C LEU A 156 -11.23 9.48 -2.10
N ILE A 157 -12.21 9.02 -2.87
CA ILE A 157 -13.59 9.54 -2.84
C ILE A 157 -14.58 8.52 -2.34
N VAL A 158 -14.43 7.27 -2.77
CA VAL A 158 -15.35 6.21 -2.39
C VAL A 158 -15.16 5.94 -0.90
N ASN A 159 -16.25 6.06 -0.15
CA ASN A 159 -16.29 5.80 1.28
C ASN A 159 -17.17 4.57 1.52
N HIS A 160 -16.72 3.61 2.32
CA HIS A 160 -17.57 2.47 2.66
C HIS A 160 -18.52 2.86 3.81
N PRO A 161 -19.83 2.52 3.76
CA PRO A 161 -20.80 2.83 4.83
C PRO A 161 -20.52 2.17 6.19
N HIS A 162 -19.52 1.28 6.24
CA HIS A 162 -19.15 0.54 7.45
C HIS A 162 -17.84 1.04 8.05
N ASP A 163 -17.21 2.04 7.45
CA ASP A 163 -16.02 2.66 8.02
C ASP A 163 -16.48 3.66 9.07
N GLU A 164 -16.09 3.41 10.32
CA GLU A 164 -16.49 4.22 11.48
C GLU A 164 -15.91 5.64 11.39
N VAL A 165 -14.70 5.74 10.82
CA VAL A 165 -13.98 7.01 10.63
C VAL A 165 -13.90 7.34 9.15
N GLN A 166 -14.66 8.35 8.74
CA GLN A 166 -14.50 8.99 7.44
C GLN A 166 -13.48 10.11 7.55
N VAL A 167 -12.57 10.23 6.60
CA VAL A 167 -11.66 11.37 6.55
C VAL A 167 -11.92 12.19 5.29
N THR A 168 -11.22 13.32 5.19
CA THR A 168 -11.25 14.14 3.98
C THR A 168 -9.88 14.74 3.80
N VAL A 169 -9.38 14.58 2.58
CA VAL A 169 -8.06 15.04 2.16
C VAL A 169 -8.20 16.38 1.46
N ASN A 170 -7.33 17.33 1.82
CA ASN A 170 -7.14 18.55 1.05
C ASN A 170 -5.86 18.43 0.22
N LEU A 171 -5.99 18.17 -1.09
CA LEU A 171 -4.85 18.01 -2.01
C LEU A 171 -3.99 19.27 -2.12
N ASP A 172 -4.54 20.46 -1.84
CA ASP A 172 -3.80 21.72 -1.89
C ASP A 172 -2.69 21.80 -0.83
N GLN A 173 -2.72 20.94 0.18
CA GLN A 173 -1.70 20.87 1.24
C GLN A 173 -0.46 20.08 0.82
N TYR A 174 -0.50 19.39 -0.32
CA TYR A 174 0.54 18.47 -0.76
C TYR A 174 1.35 18.98 -1.95
N GLU A 175 2.62 18.61 -2.01
CA GLU A 175 3.55 18.83 -3.11
C GLU A 175 3.61 17.67 -4.11
N TYR A 176 3.35 16.46 -3.66
CA TYR A 176 3.01 15.29 -4.48
C TYR A 176 2.54 14.18 -3.55
N ILE A 177 1.78 13.23 -4.11
CA ILE A 177 1.31 12.04 -3.43
C ILE A 177 1.45 10.89 -4.42
N THR A 178 2.10 9.81 -4.00
CA THR A 178 2.23 8.59 -4.80
C THR A 178 1.93 7.39 -3.94
N PHE A 179 1.15 6.47 -4.50
CA PHE A 179 0.81 5.20 -3.87
C PHE A 179 1.31 4.05 -4.73
N TRP A 180 1.78 3.00 -4.07
CA TRP A 180 2.04 1.71 -4.68
C TRP A 180 1.34 0.62 -3.88
N ALA A 181 0.77 -0.36 -4.56
CA ALA A 181 0.07 -1.48 -3.96
C ALA A 181 0.64 -2.79 -4.46
N LEU A 182 0.81 -3.77 -3.58
CA LEU A 182 1.34 -5.09 -3.94
C LEU A 182 0.38 -5.89 -4.84
N GLY A 183 -0.92 -5.70 -4.63
CA GLY A 183 -1.97 -6.44 -5.31
C GLY A 183 -3.26 -6.43 -4.51
N GLN A 184 -4.38 -6.57 -5.22
CA GLN A 184 -5.71 -6.64 -4.66
C GLN A 184 -6.07 -8.07 -4.24
N ARG A 185 -6.70 -8.20 -3.08
CA ARG A 185 -7.30 -9.45 -2.60
C ARG A 185 -8.74 -9.20 -2.20
N ILE A 186 -9.55 -10.26 -2.25
CA ILE A 186 -10.91 -10.29 -1.73
C ILE A 186 -10.92 -11.15 -0.49
N GLY A 187 -11.52 -10.66 0.58
CA GLY A 187 -11.78 -11.49 1.74
C GLY A 187 -12.28 -10.68 2.93
N PRO A 188 -12.54 -11.36 4.06
CA PRO A 188 -13.03 -10.69 5.24
C PRO A 188 -11.91 -9.87 5.88
N LEU A 189 -11.95 -8.54 5.76
CA LEU A 189 -11.08 -7.71 6.58
C LEU A 189 -11.58 -7.73 8.01
N ARG A 190 -10.77 -8.32 8.89
CA ARG A 190 -10.88 -8.07 10.33
C ARG A 190 -10.53 -6.61 10.56
N VAL A 191 -11.53 -5.73 10.58
CA VAL A 191 -11.40 -4.43 11.23
C VAL A 191 -11.13 -4.75 12.69
N MET A 192 -9.87 -4.65 13.13
CA MET A 192 -9.54 -4.76 14.54
C MET A 192 -10.13 -3.53 15.23
N ALA A 193 -11.41 -3.61 15.57
CA ALA A 193 -12.01 -2.79 16.60
C ALA A 193 -11.37 -3.27 17.92
N ALA A 194 -10.16 -2.78 18.21
CA ALA A 194 -9.44 -3.05 19.47
C ALA A 194 -10.26 -2.62 20.71
N THR A 195 -11.36 -1.89 20.50
CA THR A 195 -12.30 -1.41 21.52
C THR A 195 -13.65 -2.14 21.53
N ARG A 196 -13.79 -3.31 20.87
CA ARG A 196 -14.97 -4.18 21.09
C ARG A 196 -14.80 -5.11 22.29
N ALA A 197 -14.16 -4.64 23.35
CA ALA A 197 -14.42 -5.17 24.68
C ALA A 197 -15.79 -4.63 25.11
N GLN A 198 -16.80 -5.51 25.14
CA GLN A 198 -18.09 -5.28 25.81
C GLN A 198 -18.89 -4.04 25.36
N ARG A 199 -19.44 -4.07 24.14
CA ARG A 199 -20.81 -3.58 23.96
C ARG A 199 -21.73 -4.77 23.80
N THR A 200 -22.15 -5.32 24.94
CA THR A 200 -23.40 -6.08 25.07
C THR A 200 -24.58 -5.13 24.85
N ASP A 201 -24.69 -4.59 23.63
CA ASP A 201 -25.98 -4.08 23.15
C ASP A 201 -26.78 -5.29 22.68
N PHE A 202 -27.91 -5.54 23.33
CA PHE A 202 -28.84 -6.64 23.05
C PHE A 202 -29.38 -6.67 21.60
N PHE A 203 -29.06 -5.65 20.78
CA PHE A 203 -29.42 -5.55 19.37
C PHE A 203 -28.22 -5.52 18.41
N SER A 204 -26.99 -5.60 18.92
CA SER A 204 -25.78 -5.59 18.09
C SER A 204 -25.35 -7.01 17.78
N THR A 205 -25.99 -7.61 16.77
CA THR A 205 -25.47 -8.84 16.16
C THR A 205 -23.98 -8.66 15.86
N ALA A 206 -23.15 -9.61 16.27
CA ALA A 206 -21.75 -9.68 15.87
C ALA A 206 -21.71 -9.78 14.34
N ARG A 207 -21.64 -8.63 13.65
CA ARG A 207 -21.68 -8.55 12.20
C ARG A 207 -20.43 -9.25 11.67
N ILE A 208 -20.66 -10.34 10.94
CA ILE A 208 -19.63 -11.03 10.17
C ILE A 208 -18.97 -9.98 9.27
N PRO A 209 -17.63 -9.86 9.27
CA PRO A 209 -16.96 -8.93 8.36
C PRO A 209 -17.32 -9.32 6.93
N ALA A 210 -18.04 -8.45 6.22
CA ALA A 210 -18.33 -8.65 4.80
C ALA A 210 -17.01 -8.75 4.02
N ASP A 211 -16.98 -9.60 3.00
CA ASP A 211 -15.86 -9.66 2.08
C ASP A 211 -15.68 -8.30 1.42
N ARG A 212 -14.44 -7.80 1.44
CA ARG A 212 -14.08 -6.53 0.79
C ARG A 212 -12.81 -6.70 0.01
N HIS A 213 -12.64 -5.82 -0.97
CA HIS A 213 -11.40 -5.69 -1.69
C HIS A 213 -10.39 -4.91 -0.84
N TYR A 214 -9.18 -5.41 -0.74
CA TYR A 214 -8.09 -4.75 -0.02
C TYR A 214 -6.75 -5.00 -0.66
N PHE A 215 -5.82 -4.09 -0.40
CA PHE A 215 -4.42 -4.24 -0.74
C PHE A 215 -3.67 -4.89 0.42
N LYS A 216 -2.93 -5.96 0.12
CA LYS A 216 -2.16 -6.67 1.15
C LYS A 216 -1.07 -5.79 1.76
N ARG A 217 -0.38 -5.02 0.91
CA ARG A 217 0.58 -3.98 1.30
C ARG A 217 0.36 -2.74 0.44
N VAL A 218 0.49 -1.57 1.05
CA VAL A 218 0.42 -0.26 0.39
C VAL A 218 1.58 0.60 0.86
N ILE A 219 2.35 1.14 -0.08
CA ILE A 219 3.39 2.13 0.18
C ILE A 219 2.87 3.51 -0.21
N VAL A 220 3.10 4.47 0.67
CA VAL A 220 2.73 5.88 0.48
C VAL A 220 3.99 6.72 0.52
N ALA A 221 4.20 7.52 -0.52
CA ALA A 221 5.16 8.61 -0.54
C ALA A 221 4.38 9.93 -0.68
N ALA A 222 4.47 10.80 0.31
CA ALA A 222 3.80 12.08 0.27
C ALA A 222 4.71 13.18 0.83
N ARG A 223 4.75 14.32 0.13
CA ARG A 223 5.33 15.56 0.66
C ARG A 223 4.23 16.58 0.88
N SER A 224 4.19 17.15 2.08
CA SER A 224 3.33 18.30 2.37
C SER A 224 4.05 19.60 2.02
N LYS A 225 3.31 20.68 1.70
CA LYS A 225 3.91 21.99 1.42
C LYS A 225 4.76 22.46 2.61
N ASN A 226 6.01 22.86 2.34
CA ASN A 226 6.98 23.30 3.34
C ASN A 226 7.34 22.21 4.39
N ALA A 227 7.15 20.94 4.06
CA ALA A 227 7.50 19.81 4.91
C ALA A 227 8.49 18.88 4.21
N HIS A 228 8.81 17.76 4.85
CA HIS A 228 9.65 16.71 4.29
C HIS A 228 8.81 15.61 3.62
N LEU A 229 9.45 14.80 2.79
CA LEU A 229 8.92 13.53 2.30
C LEU A 229 8.66 12.56 3.46
N VAL A 230 7.43 12.04 3.53
CA VAL A 230 7.05 10.94 4.42
C VAL A 230 6.89 9.68 3.59
N LEU A 231 7.63 8.64 3.98
CA LEU A 231 7.55 7.30 3.38
C LEU A 231 6.97 6.33 4.42
N LYS A 232 5.88 5.63 4.07
CA LYS A 232 5.27 4.64 4.96
C LYS A 232 4.74 3.44 4.20
N CYS A 233 4.82 2.26 4.82
CA CYS A 233 4.17 1.05 4.34
C CYS A 233 3.12 0.58 5.32
N PHE A 234 1.99 0.15 4.79
CA PHE A 234 0.83 -0.30 5.53
C PHE A 234 0.40 -1.69 5.06
N LYS A 235 -0.29 -2.42 5.93
CA LYS A 235 -0.85 -3.76 5.65
C LYS A 235 -2.36 -3.77 5.69
N ASP A 236 -2.94 -4.65 4.88
CA ASP A 236 -4.36 -5.00 4.90
C ASP A 236 -5.27 -3.76 4.83
N ILE A 237 -5.08 -2.94 3.79
CA ILE A 237 -5.77 -1.66 3.60
C ILE A 237 -6.93 -1.81 2.63
N PRO A 238 -8.19 -1.50 3.03
CA PRO A 238 -9.32 -1.53 2.11
C PRO A 238 -9.15 -0.47 1.01
N LEU A 239 -9.70 -0.74 -0.17
CA LEU A 239 -9.57 0.16 -1.31
C LEU A 239 -10.10 1.57 -1.03
N GLU A 240 -11.21 1.65 -0.29
CA GLU A 240 -11.90 2.88 0.09
C GLU A 240 -11.18 3.65 1.20
N GLY A 241 -10.18 3.02 1.85
CA GLY A 241 -9.49 3.56 3.02
C GLY A 241 -8.16 4.24 2.72
N LEU A 242 -7.77 4.40 1.45
CA LEU A 242 -6.47 5.00 1.10
C LEU A 242 -6.33 6.43 1.62
N GLU A 243 -7.43 7.17 1.73
CA GLU A 243 -7.42 8.53 2.27
C GLU A 243 -6.89 8.60 3.71
N GLN A 244 -7.13 7.55 4.52
CA GLN A 244 -6.73 7.50 5.93
C GLN A 244 -5.22 7.40 6.13
N LEU A 245 -4.49 6.98 5.09
CA LEU A 245 -3.03 6.79 5.15
C LEU A 245 -2.23 8.08 4.99
N LEU A 246 -2.87 9.16 4.54
CA LEU A 246 -2.21 10.44 4.29
C LEU A 246 -1.94 11.20 5.60
N PRO A 247 -0.81 11.92 5.69
CA PRO A 247 -0.38 12.55 6.95
C PRO A 247 -1.26 13.73 7.37
N LEU A 248 -1.77 14.53 6.43
CA LEU A 248 -2.65 15.67 6.68
C LEU A 248 -4.08 15.32 6.26
N VAL A 249 -4.85 14.77 7.19
CA VAL A 249 -6.26 14.42 7.02
C VAL A 249 -7.13 15.07 8.08
N LYS A 250 -8.36 15.42 7.70
CA LYS A 250 -9.37 15.93 8.63
C LYS A 250 -10.44 14.87 8.81
N VAL A 251 -10.77 14.53 10.06
CA VAL A 251 -11.87 13.62 10.38
C VAL A 251 -13.18 14.27 9.96
N ARG A 252 -13.90 13.60 9.07
CA ARG A 252 -15.22 13.98 8.62
C ARG A 252 -16.26 13.34 9.53
N THR A 253 -17.22 14.14 9.99
CA THR A 253 -18.41 13.62 10.67
C THR A 253 -19.55 13.54 9.67
N SER A 254 -20.26 12.40 9.64
CA SER A 254 -21.46 12.26 8.83
C SER A 254 -22.52 13.28 9.27
N ILE A 255 -23.11 13.99 8.31
CA ILE A 255 -24.13 15.02 8.56
C ILE A 255 -25.34 14.40 9.27
N PHE A 256 -25.74 13.19 8.88
CA PHE A 256 -26.85 12.47 9.51
C PHE A 256 -26.56 12.16 10.98
N HIS A 257 -25.35 11.67 11.29
CA HIS A 257 -24.96 11.39 12.67
C HIS A 257 -24.86 12.68 13.50
N ARG A 258 -24.34 13.77 12.91
CA ARG A 258 -24.31 15.08 13.57
C ARG A 258 -25.72 15.60 13.86
N ALA A 259 -26.66 15.43 12.92
CA ALA A 259 -28.06 15.80 13.10
C ALA A 259 -28.72 14.95 14.19
N LEU A 260 -28.53 13.62 14.17
CA LEU A 260 -29.03 12.71 15.20
C LEU A 260 -28.49 13.04 16.61
N LEU A 261 -27.20 13.39 16.70
CA LEU A 261 -26.62 13.80 17.97
C LEU A 261 -27.21 15.13 18.47
N ASN A 262 -27.38 16.11 17.57
CA ASN A 262 -28.04 17.37 17.89
C ASN A 262 -29.49 17.14 18.34
N THR A 263 -30.26 16.29 17.66
CA THR A 263 -31.65 16.02 18.04
C THR A 263 -31.74 15.32 19.38
N MET A 264 -30.90 14.32 19.66
CA MET A 264 -30.85 13.66 20.98
C MET A 264 -30.46 14.62 22.09
N LEU A 265 -29.51 15.52 21.82
CA LEU A 265 -29.13 16.56 22.78
C LEU A 265 -30.30 17.53 23.06
N VAL A 266 -31.02 17.96 22.02
CA VAL A 266 -32.19 18.85 22.16
C VAL A 266 -33.32 18.17 22.91
N VAL A 267 -33.69 16.94 22.53
CA VAL A 267 -34.78 16.17 23.17
C VAL A 267 -34.46 15.88 24.64
N SER A 268 -33.22 15.42 24.93
CA SER A 268 -32.80 15.18 26.32
C SER A 268 -32.69 16.47 27.14
N GLY A 269 -32.25 17.56 26.52
CA GLY A 269 -32.23 18.89 27.14
C GLY A 269 -33.62 19.37 27.51
N LEU A 270 -34.59 19.26 26.58
CA LEU A 270 -35.97 19.67 26.82
C LEU A 270 -36.62 18.85 27.94
N ALA A 271 -36.42 17.53 27.95
CA ALA A 271 -36.93 16.68 29.02
C ALA A 271 -36.37 17.06 30.40
N LEU A 272 -35.06 17.35 30.49
CA LEU A 272 -34.44 17.85 31.72
C LEU A 272 -34.99 19.22 32.13
N PHE A 273 -35.18 20.13 31.17
CA PHE A 273 -35.73 21.46 31.44
C PHE A 273 -37.15 21.39 32.00
N VAL A 274 -38.02 20.57 31.42
CA VAL A 274 -39.40 20.40 31.91
C VAL A 274 -39.40 19.78 33.31
N ASN A 275 -38.67 18.67 33.51
CA ASN A 275 -38.70 17.95 34.79
C ASN A 275 -38.07 18.76 35.93
N VAL A 276 -36.86 19.30 35.72
CA VAL A 276 -36.12 20.03 36.77
C VAL A 276 -36.62 21.46 36.88
N GLY A 277 -36.93 22.10 35.75
CA GLY A 277 -37.43 23.47 35.73
C GLY A 277 -38.77 23.61 36.45
N MET A 278 -39.70 22.67 36.25
CA MET A 278 -41.00 22.70 36.96
C MET A 278 -40.84 22.62 38.48
N VAL A 279 -39.94 21.76 38.99
CA VAL A 279 -39.65 21.65 40.44
C VAL A 279 -39.00 22.94 40.96
N VAL A 280 -38.01 23.48 40.25
CA VAL A 280 -37.28 24.69 40.68
C VAL A 280 -38.18 25.95 40.64
N LEU A 281 -39.05 26.08 39.66
CA LEU A 281 -40.03 27.16 39.59
C LEU A 281 -41.08 27.09 40.71
N SER A 282 -41.46 25.87 41.11
CA SER A 282 -42.50 25.66 42.13
C SER A 282 -41.99 25.87 43.55
N ASP A 283 -40.79 25.36 43.87
CA ASP A 283 -40.29 25.33 45.25
C ASP A 283 -39.29 26.45 45.59
N LEU A 284 -38.46 26.88 44.64
CA LEU A 284 -37.30 27.76 44.92
C LEU A 284 -37.53 29.25 44.58
N LYS A 285 -38.68 29.62 43.98
CA LYS A 285 -39.00 31.01 43.55
C LYS A 285 -37.87 31.71 42.80
N ILE A 286 -37.08 30.95 42.05
CA ILE A 286 -35.99 31.48 41.23
C ILE A 286 -36.57 32.13 39.98
N GLY A 287 -36.05 33.31 39.60
CA GLY A 287 -36.46 34.00 38.38
C GLY A 287 -36.23 33.15 37.13
N THR A 288 -37.18 33.21 36.18
CA THR A 288 -37.12 32.45 34.91
C THR A 288 -35.84 32.73 34.11
N THR A 289 -35.30 33.95 34.21
CA THR A 289 -34.08 34.38 33.52
C THR A 289 -32.82 33.70 34.06
N THR A 290 -32.68 33.55 35.37
CA THR A 290 -31.53 32.86 35.98
C THR A 290 -31.59 31.36 35.75
N LEU A 291 -32.78 30.75 35.82
CA LEU A 291 -33.00 29.35 35.47
C LEU A 291 -32.58 29.06 34.02
N LEU A 292 -32.99 29.91 33.08
CA LEU A 292 -32.64 29.75 31.66
C LEU A 292 -31.13 29.92 31.41
N PHE A 293 -30.47 30.82 32.15
CA PHE A 293 -29.01 30.96 32.08
C PHE A 293 -28.27 29.71 32.58
N PHE A 294 -28.65 29.17 33.75
CA PHE A 294 -28.05 27.93 34.28
C PHE A 294 -28.32 26.74 33.36
N PHE A 295 -29.52 26.65 32.80
CA PHE A 295 -29.86 25.62 31.83
C PHE A 295 -29.02 25.75 30.56
N ALA A 296 -28.87 26.94 30.00
CA ALA A 296 -28.02 27.19 28.84
C ALA A 296 -26.56 26.81 29.11
N ALA A 297 -26.02 27.15 30.29
CA ALA A 297 -24.67 26.77 30.70
C ALA A 297 -24.51 25.24 30.82
N LEU A 298 -25.48 24.54 31.42
CA LEU A 298 -25.47 23.08 31.54
C LEU A 298 -25.59 22.39 30.18
N MET A 299 -26.42 22.93 29.27
CA MET A 299 -26.56 22.43 27.91
C MET A 299 -25.29 22.66 27.08
N ALA A 300 -24.65 23.82 27.21
CA ALA A 300 -23.35 24.08 26.58
C ALA A 300 -22.28 23.10 27.09
N PHE A 301 -22.24 22.83 28.39
CA PHE A 301 -21.32 21.85 28.98
C PHE A 301 -21.59 20.42 28.50
N ARG A 302 -22.86 19.98 28.45
CA ARG A 302 -23.24 18.66 27.91
C ARG A 302 -22.88 18.55 26.43
N ALA A 303 -23.18 19.57 25.63
CA ALA A 303 -22.82 19.62 24.22
C ALA A 303 -21.30 19.44 24.08
N TRP A 304 -20.52 20.25 24.82
CA TRP A 304 -19.07 20.18 24.79
C TRP A 304 -18.54 18.79 25.17
N LYS A 305 -19.03 18.18 26.24
CA LYS A 305 -18.68 16.81 26.65
C LYS A 305 -18.98 15.78 25.55
N VAL A 306 -20.19 15.78 24.99
CA VAL A 306 -20.62 14.80 23.99
C VAL A 306 -19.83 14.95 22.68
N PHE A 307 -19.66 16.17 22.19
CA PHE A 307 -18.89 16.43 20.96
C PHE A 307 -17.39 16.17 21.15
N GLY A 308 -16.84 16.58 22.30
CA GLY A 308 -15.44 16.34 22.64
C GLY A 308 -15.13 14.85 22.74
N GLN A 309 -15.95 14.09 23.46
CA GLN A 309 -15.79 12.64 23.60
C GLN A 309 -15.88 11.92 22.25
N ARG A 310 -16.82 12.30 21.37
CA ARG A 310 -16.96 11.69 20.04
C ARG A 310 -15.74 11.94 19.15
N ARG A 311 -15.24 13.18 19.15
CA ARG A 311 -14.03 13.54 18.38
C ARG A 311 -12.83 12.71 18.83
N ASN A 312 -12.66 12.54 20.14
CA ASN A 312 -11.55 11.77 20.71
C ASN A 312 -11.65 10.29 20.34
N ILE A 313 -12.86 9.70 20.33
CA ILE A 313 -13.06 8.30 19.94
C ILE A 313 -12.67 8.08 18.47
N HIS A 314 -13.17 8.92 17.55
CA HIS A 314 -12.85 8.75 16.12
C HIS A 314 -11.35 8.99 15.84
N SER A 315 -10.71 9.94 16.52
CA SER A 315 -9.26 10.13 16.38
C SER A 315 -8.48 8.94 16.95
N LEU A 316 -8.95 8.34 18.04
CA LEU A 316 -8.30 7.18 18.65
C LEU A 316 -8.42 5.94 17.76
N GLU A 317 -9.59 5.70 17.15
CA GLU A 317 -9.81 4.62 16.19
C GLU A 317 -8.89 4.77 14.96
N LEU A 318 -8.75 5.98 14.42
CA LEU A 318 -7.82 6.26 13.32
C LEU A 318 -6.37 5.96 13.72
N VAL A 319 -5.96 6.41 14.91
CA VAL A 319 -4.61 6.17 15.44
C VAL A 319 -4.36 4.68 15.65
N HIS A 320 -5.31 3.93 16.21
CA HIS A 320 -5.20 2.48 16.36
C HIS A 320 -5.10 1.78 15.00
N MET A 321 -5.92 2.18 14.03
CA MET A 321 -5.85 1.65 12.67
C MET A 321 -4.46 1.86 12.07
N LEU A 322 -3.94 3.09 12.12
CA LEU A 322 -2.62 3.41 11.61
C LEU A 322 -1.51 2.67 12.37
N TYR A 323 -1.61 2.57 13.69
CA TYR A 323 -0.62 1.87 14.53
C TYR A 323 -0.52 0.38 14.18
N TYR A 324 -1.65 -0.33 14.15
CA TYR A 324 -1.63 -1.77 13.90
C TYR A 324 -1.41 -2.12 12.44
N ARG A 325 -1.68 -1.20 11.51
CA ARG A 325 -1.49 -1.43 10.08
C ARG A 325 -0.17 -0.91 9.53
N SER A 326 0.48 0.04 10.18
CA SER A 326 1.83 0.48 9.81
C SER A 326 2.83 -0.67 9.95
N THR A 327 3.71 -0.84 8.98
CA THR A 327 4.75 -1.89 9.01
C THR A 327 6.17 -1.35 9.03
N SER A 328 6.42 -0.24 8.33
CA SER A 328 7.73 0.40 8.27
C SER A 328 7.58 1.86 7.88
N ASN A 329 8.51 2.68 8.37
CA ASN A 329 8.54 4.13 8.15
C ASN A 329 9.91 4.53 7.58
N ASN A 330 9.94 5.54 6.70
CA ASN A 330 11.15 6.27 6.29
C ASN A 330 12.32 5.36 5.91
N SER A 331 13.47 5.43 6.58
CA SER A 331 14.66 4.64 6.25
C SER A 331 14.43 3.12 6.36
N GLU A 332 13.70 2.66 7.38
CA GLU A 332 13.35 1.23 7.55
C GLU A 332 12.53 0.68 6.38
N LEU A 333 11.74 1.54 5.71
CA LEU A 333 11.03 1.13 4.51
C LEU A 333 12.00 0.78 3.38
N LEU A 334 13.10 1.52 3.23
CA LEU A 334 14.10 1.29 2.18
C LEU A 334 14.78 -0.07 2.38
N ASP A 335 15.11 -0.41 3.63
CA ASP A 335 15.67 -1.71 3.99
C ASP A 335 14.68 -2.84 3.70
N ALA A 336 13.44 -2.71 4.19
CA ALA A 336 12.38 -3.70 4.01
C ALA A 336 12.00 -3.89 2.53
N LEU A 337 12.02 -2.80 1.74
CA LEU A 337 11.74 -2.83 0.31
C LEU A 337 12.87 -3.55 -0.45
N THR A 338 14.13 -3.24 -0.14
CA THR A 338 15.30 -3.86 -0.77
C THR A 338 15.33 -5.36 -0.48
N LEU A 339 15.12 -5.75 0.78
CA LEU A 339 15.04 -7.16 1.16
C LEU A 339 13.90 -7.89 0.42
N ARG A 340 12.73 -7.25 0.30
CA ARG A 340 11.60 -7.82 -0.46
C ARG A 340 11.93 -7.97 -1.95
N ALA A 341 12.54 -6.96 -2.57
CA ALA A 341 12.98 -7.04 -3.96
C ALA A 341 13.96 -8.18 -4.18
N GLN A 342 14.92 -8.37 -3.26
CA GLN A 342 15.86 -9.48 -3.28
C GLN A 342 15.15 -10.84 -3.21
N GLU A 343 14.22 -11.01 -2.26
CA GLU A 343 13.49 -12.28 -2.11
C GLU A 343 12.63 -12.60 -3.34
N GLU A 344 11.89 -11.62 -3.88
CA GLU A 344 11.06 -11.83 -5.07
C GLU A 344 11.92 -12.14 -6.31
N HIS A 345 13.06 -11.44 -6.47
CA HIS A 345 14.02 -11.75 -7.52
C HIS A 345 14.51 -13.19 -7.43
N ALA A 346 14.90 -13.65 -6.23
CA ALA A 346 15.37 -15.03 -6.03
C ALA A 346 14.27 -16.04 -6.39
N LYS A 347 13.04 -15.85 -5.92
CA LYS A 347 11.91 -16.73 -6.23
C LYS A 347 11.62 -16.81 -7.72
N GLU A 348 11.64 -15.67 -8.41
CA GLU A 348 11.41 -15.60 -9.86
C GLU A 348 12.45 -16.40 -10.65
N VAL A 349 13.73 -16.23 -10.33
CA VAL A 349 14.83 -16.94 -10.97
C VAL A 349 14.78 -18.44 -10.69
N ILE A 350 14.53 -18.83 -9.44
CA ILE A 350 14.45 -20.24 -9.03
C ILE A 350 13.28 -20.93 -9.75
N LEU A 351 12.10 -20.29 -9.80
CA LEU A 351 10.95 -20.81 -10.55
C LEU A 351 11.27 -20.93 -12.03
N ALA A 352 11.82 -19.88 -12.65
CA ALA A 352 12.17 -19.92 -14.07
C ALA A 352 13.14 -21.07 -14.39
N HIS A 353 14.22 -21.21 -13.62
CA HIS A 353 15.20 -22.29 -13.81
C HIS A 353 14.57 -23.68 -13.68
N SER A 354 13.81 -23.93 -12.61
CA SER A 354 13.22 -25.25 -12.36
C SER A 354 12.21 -25.67 -13.43
N PHE A 355 11.36 -24.75 -13.91
CA PHE A 355 10.39 -25.05 -14.96
C PHE A 355 11.05 -25.23 -16.34
N LEU A 356 12.13 -24.50 -16.62
CA LEU A 356 12.90 -24.69 -17.84
C LEU A 356 13.63 -26.04 -17.86
N LEU A 357 14.24 -26.44 -16.75
CA LEU A 357 14.89 -27.75 -16.65
C LEU A 357 13.87 -28.87 -16.89
N ARG A 358 12.68 -28.77 -16.27
CA ARG A 358 11.59 -29.72 -16.47
C ARG A 358 11.14 -29.80 -17.94
N CYS A 359 11.03 -28.66 -18.62
CA CYS A 359 10.66 -28.64 -20.05
C CYS A 359 11.72 -29.35 -20.92
N HIS A 360 13.01 -29.15 -20.65
CA HIS A 360 14.09 -29.82 -21.38
C HIS A 360 14.06 -31.34 -21.16
N GLN A 361 13.81 -31.79 -19.93
CA GLN A 361 13.69 -33.22 -19.60
C GLN A 361 12.51 -33.89 -20.33
N GLN A 362 11.35 -33.21 -20.36
CA GLN A 362 10.17 -33.72 -21.08
C GLN A 362 10.39 -33.80 -22.59
N GLN A 363 11.23 -32.93 -23.17
CA GLN A 363 11.58 -32.97 -24.60
C GLN A 363 12.60 -34.07 -24.95
N GLN A 364 13.44 -34.49 -23.99
CA GLN A 364 14.43 -35.55 -24.19
C GLN A 364 13.85 -36.97 -24.03
N GLN A 365 12.62 -37.10 -23.50
CA GLN A 365 11.93 -38.39 -23.35
C GLN A 365 11.19 -38.75 -24.64
N PRO A 366 11.52 -39.87 -25.32
CA PRO A 366 10.90 -40.19 -26.60
C PRO A 366 9.56 -40.92 -26.37
N LEU A 367 8.42 -40.22 -26.46
CA LEU A 367 7.19 -40.87 -26.91
C LEU A 367 6.14 -39.90 -27.51
N SER A 368 5.64 -40.33 -28.67
CA SER A 368 4.38 -39.98 -29.36
C SER A 368 4.19 -38.57 -29.90
N LYS A 369 4.38 -38.50 -31.22
CA LYS A 369 4.04 -37.41 -32.15
C LYS A 369 2.52 -37.14 -32.21
N GLU A 370 1.91 -36.58 -31.17
CA GLU A 370 0.51 -36.09 -31.25
C GLU A 370 0.27 -34.71 -30.64
N ALA A 371 1.25 -34.11 -29.95
CA ALA A 371 1.12 -32.75 -29.39
C ALA A 371 1.74 -31.66 -30.29
N SER A 372 1.68 -31.79 -31.62
CA SER A 372 2.29 -30.83 -32.55
C SER A 372 1.43 -29.59 -32.88
N VAL A 373 0.39 -29.27 -32.10
CA VAL A 373 -0.63 -28.27 -32.51
C VAL A 373 -0.56 -26.93 -31.75
N GLU A 374 0.29 -26.75 -30.73
CA GLU A 374 0.48 -25.43 -30.08
C GLU A 374 1.95 -24.96 -30.13
N ARG A 375 2.57 -25.02 -31.32
CA ARG A 375 4.02 -24.75 -31.47
C ARG A 375 4.38 -23.27 -31.73
N ASP A 376 3.40 -22.36 -31.71
CA ASP A 376 3.59 -20.92 -32.03
C ASP A 376 3.52 -19.99 -30.80
N SER A 377 3.46 -20.53 -29.58
CA SER A 377 3.46 -19.72 -28.36
C SER A 377 4.89 -19.39 -27.93
N ASN A 378 5.19 -18.09 -27.76
CA ASN A 378 6.47 -17.58 -27.21
C ASN A 378 6.91 -18.42 -25.98
N PRO A 379 8.16 -18.93 -25.91
CA PRO A 379 8.62 -19.78 -24.79
C PRO A 379 8.42 -19.12 -23.42
N VAL A 380 8.50 -17.80 -23.37
CA VAL A 380 8.26 -17.01 -22.15
C VAL A 380 6.79 -17.07 -21.71
N GLU A 381 5.86 -17.07 -22.65
CA GLU A 381 4.42 -17.15 -22.38
C GLU A 381 4.01 -18.56 -21.93
N HIS A 382 4.68 -19.59 -22.46
CA HIS A 382 4.51 -20.95 -21.99
C HIS A 382 5.00 -21.12 -20.54
N LEU A 383 6.20 -20.59 -20.23
CA LEU A 383 6.74 -20.55 -18.87
C LEU A 383 5.78 -19.84 -17.92
N ARG A 384 5.25 -18.68 -18.33
CA ARG A 384 4.26 -17.92 -17.55
C ARG A 384 3.06 -18.77 -17.16
N LYS A 385 2.40 -19.39 -18.13
CA LYS A 385 1.20 -20.21 -17.90
C LYS A 385 1.48 -21.41 -16.98
N GLN A 386 2.62 -22.09 -17.15
CA GLN A 386 2.99 -23.23 -16.30
C GLN A 386 3.22 -22.81 -14.84
N VAL A 387 3.98 -21.72 -14.62
CA VAL A 387 4.28 -21.21 -13.28
C VAL A 387 3.01 -20.70 -12.60
N GLU A 388 2.17 -19.94 -13.32
CA GLU A 388 0.88 -19.44 -12.79
C GLU A 388 -0.06 -20.58 -12.41
N ALA A 389 -0.16 -21.63 -13.24
CA ALA A 389 -0.96 -22.81 -12.94
C ALA A 389 -0.47 -23.54 -11.68
N TRP A 390 0.84 -23.68 -11.53
CA TRP A 390 1.45 -24.30 -10.36
C TRP A 390 1.23 -23.46 -9.09
N LEU A 391 1.44 -22.15 -9.17
CA LEU A 391 1.19 -21.22 -8.07
C LEU A 391 -0.28 -21.21 -7.65
N ARG A 392 -1.21 -21.25 -8.60
CA ARG A 392 -2.65 -21.34 -8.33
C ARG A 392 -3.01 -22.63 -7.61
N LEU A 393 -2.46 -23.76 -8.04
CA LEU A 393 -2.72 -25.07 -7.43
C LEU A 393 -2.19 -25.14 -5.99
N ARG A 394 -1.05 -24.53 -5.70
CA ARG A 394 -0.42 -24.56 -4.37
C ARG A 394 -0.97 -23.50 -3.41
N SER A 395 -1.25 -22.29 -3.89
CA SER A 395 -1.65 -21.16 -3.04
C SER A 395 -3.16 -20.88 -3.01
N GLY A 396 -3.90 -21.34 -4.02
CA GLY A 396 -5.30 -20.97 -4.24
C GLY A 396 -5.49 -19.51 -4.71
N LEU A 397 -4.41 -18.78 -5.02
CA LEU A 397 -4.44 -17.39 -5.46
C LEU A 397 -4.17 -17.27 -6.97
N GLU A 398 -4.80 -16.29 -7.61
CA GLU A 398 -4.55 -15.94 -9.01
C GLU A 398 -3.41 -14.91 -9.11
N ILE A 399 -2.19 -15.40 -9.24
CA ILE A 399 -0.96 -14.58 -9.28
C ILE A 399 -0.56 -14.35 -10.73
N ASN A 400 -0.22 -13.11 -11.09
CA ASN A 400 0.35 -12.76 -12.38
C ASN A 400 1.88 -12.84 -12.31
N PHE A 401 2.48 -13.81 -13.02
CA PHE A 401 3.93 -14.04 -12.96
C PHE A 401 4.66 -13.28 -14.08
N CYS A 402 5.63 -12.45 -13.72
CA CYS A 402 6.46 -11.70 -14.67
C CYS A 402 7.54 -12.57 -15.34
N ALA A 403 7.15 -13.47 -16.25
CA ALA A 403 8.07 -14.41 -16.89
C ALA A 403 9.18 -13.74 -17.71
N GLU A 404 8.91 -12.60 -18.37
CA GLU A 404 9.93 -11.84 -19.13
C GLU A 404 11.07 -11.35 -18.23
N ARG A 405 10.71 -10.86 -17.04
CA ARG A 405 11.68 -10.39 -16.05
C ARG A 405 12.49 -11.55 -15.46
N ALA A 406 11.82 -12.63 -15.08
CA ALA A 406 12.47 -13.83 -14.56
C ALA A 406 13.47 -14.42 -15.57
N TRP A 407 13.08 -14.48 -16.85
CA TRP A 407 13.94 -14.93 -17.95
C TRP A 407 15.16 -14.03 -18.17
N LYS A 408 14.96 -12.71 -18.09
CA LYS A 408 16.06 -11.74 -18.20
C LYS A 408 17.08 -11.93 -17.06
N HIS A 409 16.62 -12.07 -15.82
CA HIS A 409 17.51 -12.29 -14.68
C HIS A 409 18.28 -13.60 -14.76
N LEU A 410 17.62 -14.67 -15.23
CA LEU A 410 18.27 -15.96 -15.44
C LEU A 410 19.45 -15.84 -16.42
N LYS A 411 19.24 -15.16 -17.56
CA LYS A 411 20.30 -14.91 -18.55
C LYS A 411 21.45 -14.08 -17.97
N GLU A 412 21.16 -13.05 -17.19
CA GLU A 412 22.19 -12.23 -16.55
C GLU A 412 23.05 -13.03 -15.55
N LEU A 413 22.44 -14.00 -14.86
CA LEU A 413 23.13 -14.90 -13.93
C LEU A 413 23.99 -15.93 -14.67
N GLU A 414 23.51 -16.51 -15.76
CA GLU A 414 24.28 -17.45 -16.61
C GLU A 414 25.52 -16.78 -17.19
N VAL A 415 25.39 -15.54 -17.68
CA VAL A 415 26.53 -14.76 -18.21
C VAL A 415 27.55 -14.43 -17.11
N LYS A 416 27.10 -14.07 -15.90
CA LYS A 416 27.98 -13.83 -14.76
C LYS A 416 28.65 -15.11 -14.24
N GLY A 417 27.94 -16.23 -14.28
CA GLY A 417 28.49 -17.56 -13.95
C GLY A 417 29.55 -17.99 -14.96
N ALA A 418 29.35 -17.74 -16.26
CA ALA A 418 30.34 -18.02 -17.30
C ALA A 418 31.60 -17.15 -17.18
N ALA A 419 31.51 -15.95 -16.58
CA ALA A 419 32.65 -15.07 -16.32
C ALA A 419 33.50 -15.49 -15.11
N HIS A 420 33.05 -16.47 -14.32
CA HIS A 420 33.86 -17.12 -13.28
C HIS A 420 33.91 -18.62 -13.59
N PRO A 421 34.75 -19.06 -14.54
CA PRO A 421 35.03 -20.47 -14.65
C PRO A 421 35.66 -20.88 -13.32
N VAL A 422 35.01 -21.83 -12.65
CA VAL A 422 35.60 -22.60 -11.56
C VAL A 422 36.95 -23.08 -12.09
N ILE A 423 38.02 -22.47 -11.56
CA ILE A 423 39.38 -22.91 -11.80
C ILE A 423 39.42 -24.37 -11.33
N GLY A 424 39.77 -25.26 -12.26
CA GLY A 424 39.82 -26.71 -12.06
C GLY A 424 40.88 -27.16 -11.08
#